data_AF-A0A9D0GB43-F1
#
_entry.id   AF-A0A9D0GB43-F1
#
_cell.length_a   1.000
_cell.length_b   1.000
_cell.length_c   1.000
_cell.angle_alpha   90.00
_cell.angle_beta   90.00
_cell.angle_gamma   90.00
#
_symmetry.space_group_name_H-M   'P 1'
#
loop_
_entity.id
_entity.type
_entity.pdbx_description
1 polymer ?
#
loop_
_entity_poly.entity_id
_entity_poly.type
_entity_poly.pdbx_seq_one_letter_code
_entity_poly.pdbx_strand_id
1 'polypeptide(L)' 'MTSTNPQLALFGGPRAVTVDAGDTFKWPIVTPEDEAAVLEVLRRGAMSGLDVTMAFEEEFARWQGRVYA' A
#
# COMPACT_ATOMS: atom_id res chain seq x y z
N MET A 1 14.18 -42.32 -3.77
CA MET A 1 14.36 -41.20 -2.83
C MET A 1 12.99 -40.73 -2.42
N THR A 2 12.56 -40.98 -1.19
CA THR A 2 11.26 -40.54 -0.68
C THR A 2 11.38 -39.09 -0.22
N SER A 3 10.79 -38.16 -0.96
CA SER A 3 10.67 -36.76 -0.51
C SER A 3 9.64 -36.71 0.61
N THR A 4 10.11 -36.57 1.85
CA THR A 4 9.26 -36.25 3.00
C THR A 4 8.84 -34.79 2.90
N ASN A 5 7.58 -34.54 2.53
CA ASN A 5 7.04 -33.19 2.53
C ASN A 5 6.97 -32.68 3.99
N PRO A 6 7.59 -31.53 4.32
CA PRO A 6 7.59 -31.03 5.69
C PRO A 6 6.14 -30.72 6.14
N GLN A 7 5.84 -30.98 7.42
CA GLN A 7 4.53 -30.70 8.00
C GLN A 7 4.21 -29.21 7.85
N LEU A 8 3.08 -28.88 7.25
CA LEU A 8 2.67 -27.49 7.05
C LEU A 8 2.39 -26.82 8.41
N ALA A 9 2.69 -25.52 8.49
CA ALA A 9 2.38 -24.72 9.67
C ALA A 9 0.90 -24.79 10.09
N LEU A 10 -0.01 -24.89 9.10
CA LEU A 10 -1.45 -25.07 9.33
C LEU A 10 -1.78 -26.33 10.13
N PHE A 11 -0.92 -27.36 10.07
CA PHE A 11 -1.06 -28.63 10.78
C PHE A 11 -0.11 -28.74 11.97
N GLY A 12 0.39 -27.62 12.51
CA GLY A 12 1.31 -27.62 13.67
C GLY A 12 2.79 -27.76 13.33
N GLY A 13 3.15 -27.71 12.04
CA GLY A 13 4.55 -27.60 11.61
C GLY A 13 5.15 -26.21 11.89
N PRO A 14 6.46 -26.02 11.63
CA PRO A 14 7.11 -24.72 11.82
C PRO A 14 6.57 -23.66 10.85
N ARG A 15 6.60 -22.39 11.27
CA ARG A 15 6.26 -21.26 10.39
C ARG A 15 7.24 -21.20 9.20
N ALA A 16 6.70 -21.00 8.00
CA ALA A 16 7.50 -20.82 6.79
C ALA A 16 8.23 -19.46 6.77
N VAL A 17 7.63 -18.43 7.35
CA VAL A 17 8.22 -17.11 7.54
C VAL A 17 8.57 -16.94 9.01
N THR A 18 9.86 -16.85 9.31
CA THR A 18 10.40 -16.76 10.67
C THR A 18 10.96 -15.38 10.99
N VAL A 19 11.08 -14.52 9.99
CA VAL A 19 11.49 -13.12 10.16
C VAL A 19 10.40 -12.33 10.87
N ASP A 20 10.81 -11.34 11.65
CA ASP A 20 9.90 -10.39 12.26
C ASP A 20 9.18 -9.58 11.18
N ALA A 21 7.89 -9.32 11.36
CA ALA A 21 7.09 -8.57 10.39
C ALA A 21 7.46 -7.08 10.35
N GLY A 22 8.21 -6.58 11.33
CA GLY A 22 8.58 -5.17 11.46
C GLY A 22 7.37 -4.27 11.34
N ASP A 23 7.51 -3.23 10.52
CA ASP A 23 6.49 -2.22 10.29
C ASP A 23 5.48 -2.61 9.20
N THR A 24 5.43 -3.88 8.76
CA THR A 24 4.51 -4.34 7.68
C THR A 24 3.05 -4.01 7.98
N PHE A 25 2.67 -3.95 9.26
CA PHE A 25 1.30 -3.61 9.70
C PHE A 25 1.14 -2.16 10.17
N LYS A 26 2.18 -1.32 10.01
CA LYS A 26 2.13 0.10 10.31
C LYS A 26 1.61 0.86 9.08
N TRP A 27 0.31 1.11 9.09
CA TRP A 27 -0.41 1.78 8.01
C TRP A 27 -1.41 2.79 8.60
N PRO A 28 -1.67 3.95 7.97
CA PRO A 28 -1.05 4.44 6.73
C PRO A 28 0.40 4.88 6.91
N ILE A 29 1.18 4.78 5.83
CA ILE A 29 2.49 5.44 5.76
C ILE A 29 2.21 6.90 5.38
N VAL A 30 2.44 7.82 6.31
CA VAL A 30 2.26 9.27 6.11
C VAL A 30 3.64 9.92 6.12
N THR A 31 3.89 10.73 5.10
CA THR A 31 5.12 11.49 4.89
C THR A 31 4.86 13.00 5.01
N PRO A 32 5.91 13.83 5.14
CA PRO A 32 5.75 15.28 5.10
C PRO A 32 5.11 15.83 3.81
N GLU A 33 5.22 15.09 2.70
CA GLU A 33 4.57 15.46 1.43
C GLU A 33 3.05 15.29 1.53
N ASP A 34 2.58 14.20 2.14
CA ASP A 34 1.15 13.98 2.40
C ASP A 34 0.59 15.08 3.30
N GLU A 35 1.32 15.44 4.36
CA GLU A 35 0.93 16.54 5.26
C GLU A 35 0.83 17.87 4.51
N ALA A 36 1.80 18.19 3.65
CA ALA A 36 1.79 19.41 2.85
C ALA A 36 0.61 19.44 1.87
N ALA A 37 0.33 18.34 1.17
CA ALA A 37 -0.78 18.22 0.23
C ALA A 37 -2.14 18.38 0.92
N VAL A 38 -2.32 17.77 2.10
CA VAL A 38 -3.55 17.94 2.89
C VAL A 38 -3.71 19.39 3.37
N LEU A 39 -2.64 20.01 3.85
CA LEU A 39 -2.67 21.42 4.27
C LEU A 39 -3.00 22.37 3.12
N GLU A 40 -2.51 22.11 1.91
CA GLU A 40 -2.85 22.84 0.68
C GLU A 40 -4.37 22.79 0.43
N VAL A 41 -4.95 21.58 0.43
CA VAL A 41 -6.39 21.33 0.23
C VAL A 41 -7.24 22.08 1.26
N LEU A 42 -6.84 22.03 2.53
CA LEU A 42 -7.54 22.71 3.62
C LEU A 42 -7.47 24.23 3.47
N ARG A 43 -6.28 24.79 3.20
CA ARG A 43 -6.06 26.24 3.07
C ARG A 43 -6.86 26.86 1.92
N ARG A 44 -6.98 26.14 0.80
CA ARG A 44 -7.77 26.59 -0.36
C ARG A 44 -9.26 26.24 -0.27
N GLY A 45 -9.69 25.51 0.76
CA GLY A 45 -11.09 25.15 0.98
C GLY A 45 -11.69 24.13 0.00
N ALA A 46 -10.87 23.28 -0.61
CA ALA A 46 -11.27 22.40 -1.71
C ALA A 46 -11.38 20.92 -1.32
N MET A 47 -11.85 20.62 -0.11
CA MET A 47 -11.91 19.25 0.42
C MET A 47 -12.77 18.28 -0.40
N SER A 48 -13.66 18.79 -1.26
CA SER A 48 -14.45 17.98 -2.21
C SER A 48 -14.12 18.29 -3.67
N GLY A 49 -13.01 18.99 -3.93
CA GLY A 49 -12.46 19.17 -5.26
C GLY A 49 -11.88 17.87 -5.79
N LEU A 50 -11.86 17.72 -7.12
CA LEU A 50 -11.39 16.50 -7.80
C LEU A 50 -10.01 16.65 -8.45
N ASP A 51 -9.40 17.83 -8.37
CA ASP A 51 -8.12 18.11 -9.04
C ASP A 51 -6.99 17.19 -8.56
N VAL A 52 -6.87 16.96 -7.24
CA VAL A 52 -5.89 16.02 -6.68
C VAL A 52 -6.21 14.58 -7.09
N THR A 53 -7.49 14.19 -7.05
CA THR A 53 -7.94 12.84 -7.45
C THR A 53 -7.65 12.57 -8.92
N MET A 54 -7.92 13.53 -9.80
CA MET A 54 -7.66 13.41 -11.23
C MET A 54 -6.17 13.27 -11.53
N ALA A 55 -5.30 14.02 -10.83
CA ALA A 55 -3.85 13.89 -10.98
C ALA A 55 -3.38 12.49 -10.56
N PHE A 56 -3.90 11.98 -9.43
CA PHE A 56 -3.63 10.61 -8.99
C PHE A 56 -4.08 9.57 -10.00
N GLU A 57 -5.31 9.67 -10.51
CA GLU A 57 -5.85 8.73 -11.50
C GLU A 57 -5.03 8.72 -12.81
N GLU A 58 -4.57 9.89 -13.27
CA GLU A 58 -3.69 9.99 -14.44
C GLU A 58 -2.36 9.26 -14.21
N GLU A 59 -1.71 9.51 -13.06
CA GLU A 59 -0.46 8.84 -12.69
C GLU A 59 -0.64 7.34 -12.53
N PHE A 60 -1.74 6.93 -11.89
CA PHE A 60 -2.05 5.53 -11.65
C PHE A 60 -2.33 4.78 -12.96
N ALA A 61 -3.10 5.37 -13.88
CA ALA A 61 -3.36 4.80 -15.20
C ALA A 61 -2.05 4.60 -15.98
N ARG A 62 -1.16 5.59 -15.97
CA ARG A 62 0.18 5.48 -16.59
C ARG A 62 1.00 4.36 -15.96
N TRP A 63 1.03 4.27 -14.63
CA TRP A 63 1.76 3.22 -13.92
C TRP A 63 1.23 1.82 -14.27
N GLN A 64 -0.09 1.66 -14.41
CA GLN A 64 -0.73 0.41 -14.81
C GLN A 64 -0.59 0.10 -16.32
N GLY A 65 -0.09 1.03 -17.13
CA GLY A 65 -0.09 0.91 -18.59
C GLY A 65 -1.50 0.88 -19.19
N ARG A 66 -2.43 1.62 -18.59
CA ARG A 66 -3.84 1.72 -18.99
C ARG A 66 -4.19 3.14 -19.40
N VAL A 67 -5.29 3.27 -20.13
CA VAL A 67 -5.86 4.56 -20.53
C VAL A 67 -6.70 5.18 -19.40
N TYR A 68 -7.30 4.33 -18.56
CA TYR A 68 -8.08 4.72 -17.40
C TYR A 68 -7.55 3.99 -16.16
N ALA A 69 -7.64 4.66 -15.02
CA ALA A 69 -7.32 4.11 -13.70
C ALA A 69 -8.30 3.03 -13.28
#